data_AF-A0A2G5X7U1-F1
#
_entry.id   AF-A0A2G5X7U1-F1
#
_cell.length_a   1.000
_cell.length_b   1.000
_cell.length_c   1.000
_cell.angle_alpha   90.00
_cell.angle_beta   90.00
_cell.angle_gamma   90.00
#
_symmetry.space_group_name_H-M   'P 1'
#
loop_
_entity.id
_entity.type
_entity.pdbx_description
1 polymer ?
#
loop_
_entity_poly.entity_id
_entity_poly.type
_entity_poly.pdbx_seq_one_letter_code
_entity_poly.pdbx_strand_id
1 'polypeptide(L)'
;MNDYVLISLLVLLVIRNFIKDKETWREIKKLHTNQRIGVSINFVFTVLAITTLIYYGGNWMAGQFSNIFLQSLVFLIIVFLVLISIGTLSDKMMNKITNGMLPRK
;
A
#
# COMPACT_ATOMS: atom_id res chain seq x y z
N MET A 1 -17.33 -8.28 -9.30
CA MET A 1 -17.25 -6.97 -10.00
C MET A 1 -17.19 -5.81 -9.02
N ASN A 2 -18.01 -5.80 -7.96
CA ASN A 2 -17.92 -4.82 -6.86
C ASN A 2 -16.57 -4.80 -6.13
N ASP A 3 -15.91 -5.95 -5.95
CA ASP A 3 -14.63 -6.01 -5.20
C ASP A 3 -13.50 -5.30 -5.95
N TYR A 4 -13.45 -5.44 -7.28
CA TYR A 4 -12.49 -4.71 -8.12
C TYR A 4 -12.73 -3.20 -8.09
N VAL A 5 -14.00 -2.78 -8.04
CA VAL A 5 -14.36 -1.37 -7.90
C VAL A 5 -13.87 -0.84 -6.55
N LEU A 6 -14.14 -1.55 -5.45
CA LEU A 6 -13.71 -1.16 -4.11
C LEU A 6 -12.17 -1.09 -4.00
N ILE A 7 -11.46 -2.10 -4.50
CA ILE A 7 -9.99 -2.14 -4.53
C ILE A 7 -9.46 -0.96 -5.35
N SER A 8 -10.02 -0.70 -6.54
CA SER A 8 -9.60 0.42 -7.38
C SER A 8 -9.82 1.77 -6.68
N LEU A 9 -10.92 1.93 -5.94
CA LEU A 9 -11.26 3.15 -5.23
C LEU A 9 -10.31 3.40 -4.06
N LEU A 10 -9.96 2.34 -3.31
CA LEU A 10 -8.96 2.39 -2.25
C LEU A 10 -7.58 2.76 -2.80
N VAL A 11 -7.16 2.16 -3.90
CA VAL A 11 -5.88 2.48 -4.57
C VAL A 11 -5.88 3.95 -5.03
N LEU A 12 -6.95 4.42 -5.66
CA LEU A 12 -7.09 5.81 -6.10
C LEU A 12 -7.06 6.79 -4.92
N LEU A 13 -7.68 6.46 -3.78
CA LEU A 13 -7.64 7.28 -2.57
C LEU A 13 -6.22 7.39 -2.01
N VAL A 14 -5.48 6.28 -1.95
CA VAL A 14 -4.08 6.26 -1.51
C VAL A 14 -3.21 7.11 -2.44
N ILE A 15 -3.34 6.94 -3.77
CA ILE A 15 -2.62 7.73 -4.77
C ILE A 15 -2.95 9.22 -4.62
N ARG A 16 -4.23 9.57 -4.48
CA ARG A 16 -4.67 10.96 -4.31
C ARG A 16 -4.06 11.58 -3.05
N ASN A 17 -4.05 10.85 -1.94
CA ASN A 17 -3.48 11.34 -0.69
C ASN A 17 -1.96 11.57 -0.83
N PHE A 18 -1.28 10.66 -1.53
CA PHE A 18 0.15 10.78 -1.84
C PHE A 18 0.47 11.97 -2.76
N ILE A 19 -0.34 12.23 -3.80
CA ILE A 19 -0.17 13.38 -4.70
C ILE A 19 -0.45 14.71 -3.98
N LYS A 20 -1.44 14.72 -3.10
CA LYS A 20 -1.82 15.94 -2.36
C LYS A 20 -0.77 16.34 -1.32
N ASP A 21 0.09 15.42 -0.91
CA ASP A 21 1.12 15.64 0.10
C ASP A 21 2.33 16.41 -0.43
N LYS A 22 2.13 17.71 -0.65
CA LYS A 22 3.14 18.62 -1.22
C LYS A 22 4.44 18.65 -0.42
N GLU A 23 4.38 18.40 0.88
CA GLU A 23 5.55 18.38 1.77
C GLU A 23 6.46 17.19 1.44
N THR A 24 5.89 15.99 1.35
CA THR A 24 6.60 14.77 0.94
C THR A 24 7.26 14.93 -0.44
N TRP A 25 6.55 15.53 -1.41
CA TRP A 25 7.14 15.82 -2.73
C TRP A 25 8.32 16.79 -2.69
N ARG A 26 8.29 17.77 -1.80
CA ARG A 26 9.39 18.74 -1.64
C ARG A 26 10.63 18.08 -1.07
N GLU A 27 10.46 17.20 -0.08
CA GLU A 27 11.56 16.43 0.51
C GLU A 27 12.10 15.39 -0.49
N ILE A 28 11.24 14.72 -1.27
CA ILE A 28 11.68 13.80 -2.33
C ILE A 28 12.56 14.52 -3.37
N LYS A 29 12.24 15.78 -3.71
CA LYS A 29 13.06 16.59 -4.63
C LYS A 29 14.41 16.99 -4.05
N LYS A 30 14.62 16.95 -2.73
CA LYS A 30 15.92 17.21 -2.09
C LYS A 30 16.80 15.97 -2.01
N LEU A 31 16.22 14.77 -2.13
CA LEU A 31 16.96 13.51 -2.11
C LEU A 31 17.93 13.39 -3.29
N HIS A 32 19.03 12.68 -3.05
CA HIS A 32 19.99 12.31 -4.09
C HIS A 32 19.34 11.40 -5.14
N THR A 33 19.82 11.42 -6.39
CA THR A 33 19.24 10.64 -7.51
C THR A 33 19.09 9.15 -7.18
N ASN A 34 20.08 8.55 -6.53
CA ASN A 34 20.03 7.14 -6.10
C ASN A 34 18.92 6.87 -5.06
N GLN A 35 18.68 7.81 -4.15
CA GLN A 35 17.62 7.68 -3.14
C GLN A 35 16.24 7.85 -3.78
N ARG A 36 16.08 8.75 -4.76
CA ARG A 36 14.82 8.88 -5.51
C ARG A 36 14.47 7.60 -6.25
N ILE A 37 15.45 6.99 -6.92
CA ILE A 37 15.27 5.70 -7.60
C ILE A 37 14.87 4.63 -6.58
N GLY A 38 15.54 4.57 -5.42
CA GLY A 38 15.19 3.65 -4.35
C GLY A 38 13.76 3.84 -3.82
N VAL A 39 13.33 5.09 -3.62
CA VAL A 39 11.96 5.44 -3.20
C VAL A 39 10.93 4.98 -4.24
N SER A 40 11.18 5.23 -5.52
CA SER A 40 10.30 4.81 -6.61
C SER A 40 10.21 3.29 -6.73
N ILE A 41 11.34 2.59 -6.65
CA ILE A 41 11.38 1.13 -6.66
C ILE A 41 10.62 0.56 -5.45
N ASN A 42 10.88 1.07 -4.26
CA ASN A 42 10.18 0.65 -3.04
C ASN A 42 8.67 0.83 -3.19
N PHE A 43 8.22 2.00 -3.67
CA PHE A 43 6.79 2.26 -3.89
C PHE A 43 6.15 1.26 -4.87
N VAL A 44 6.80 0.96 -6.00
CA VAL A 44 6.30 -0.03 -6.97
C VAL A 44 6.21 -1.41 -6.34
N PHE A 45 7.24 -1.85 -5.60
CA PHE A 45 7.22 -3.12 -4.89
C PHE A 45 6.13 -3.19 -3.81
N THR A 46 5.94 -2.12 -3.05
CA THR A 46 4.88 -2.01 -2.04
C THR A 46 3.51 -2.19 -2.67
N VAL A 47 3.22 -1.49 -3.77
CA VAL A 47 1.93 -1.60 -4.48
C VAL A 47 1.75 -3.01 -5.03
N LEU A 48 2.75 -3.57 -5.71
CA LEU A 48 2.69 -4.93 -6.25
C LEU A 48 2.46 -5.97 -5.15
N ALA A 49 3.14 -5.85 -4.01
CA ALA A 49 2.99 -6.76 -2.89
C ALA A 49 1.59 -6.69 -2.26
N ILE A 50 1.06 -5.47 -2.05
CA ILE A 50 -0.31 -5.26 -1.56
C ILE A 50 -1.32 -5.89 -2.51
N THR A 51 -1.22 -5.58 -3.82
CA THR A 51 -2.15 -6.12 -4.82
C THR A 51 -2.08 -7.64 -4.87
N THR A 52 -0.88 -8.23 -4.85
CA THR A 52 -0.69 -9.68 -4.89
C THR A 52 -1.29 -10.35 -3.65
N LEU A 53 -1.02 -9.83 -2.45
CA LEU A 53 -1.54 -10.40 -1.21
C LEU A 53 -3.05 -10.25 -1.08
N ILE A 54 -3.61 -9.10 -1.46
CA ILE A 54 -5.07 -8.90 -1.42
C ILE A 54 -5.75 -9.79 -2.46
N TYR A 55 -5.22 -9.89 -3.68
CA TYR A 55 -5.84 -10.69 -4.73
C TYR A 55 -5.77 -12.18 -4.42
N TYR A 56 -4.57 -12.73 -4.19
CA TYR A 56 -4.41 -14.15 -3.94
C TYR A 56 -4.80 -14.55 -2.52
N GLY A 57 -4.34 -13.80 -1.50
CA GLY A 57 -4.64 -14.08 -0.10
C GLY A 57 -6.10 -13.80 0.26
N GLY A 58 -6.65 -12.69 -0.27
CA GLY A 58 -8.06 -12.37 -0.12
C GLY A 58 -8.96 -13.41 -0.77
N ASN A 59 -8.73 -13.79 -2.03
CA ASN A 59 -9.54 -14.83 -2.69
C ASN A 59 -9.41 -16.20 -2.01
N TRP A 60 -8.20 -16.59 -1.59
CA TRP A 60 -7.98 -17.90 -0.95
C TRP A 60 -8.74 -18.04 0.37
N MET A 61 -8.70 -17.00 1.22
CA MET A 61 -9.44 -16.99 2.49
C MET A 61 -10.93 -16.77 2.30
N ALA A 62 -11.33 -15.88 1.39
CA ALA A 62 -12.74 -15.64 1.06
C ALA A 62 -13.42 -16.92 0.54
N GLY A 63 -12.70 -17.75 -0.21
CA GLY A 63 -13.20 -19.03 -0.72
C GLY A 63 -13.46 -20.10 0.34
N GLN A 64 -13.04 -19.89 1.60
CA GLN A 64 -13.33 -20.83 2.70
C GLN A 64 -14.73 -20.64 3.30
N PHE A 65 -15.43 -19.54 2.97
CA PHE A 65 -16.72 -19.20 3.55
C PHE A 65 -17.81 -19.23 2.49
N SER A 66 -18.86 -20.03 2.72
CA SER A 66 -20.03 -20.10 1.83
C SER A 66 -20.98 -18.91 1.98
N ASN A 67 -20.85 -18.13 3.07
CA ASN A 67 -21.72 -16.99 3.35
C ASN A 67 -21.06 -15.68 2.88
N ILE A 68 -21.72 -14.97 1.96
CA ILE A 68 -21.28 -13.70 1.37
C ILE A 68 -20.98 -12.62 2.42
N PHE A 69 -21.74 -12.55 3.52
CA PHE A 69 -21.48 -11.57 4.58
C PHE A 69 -20.16 -11.84 5.31
N LEU A 70 -19.91 -13.10 5.67
CA LEU A 70 -18.66 -13.52 6.31
C LEU A 70 -17.48 -13.36 5.36
N GLN A 71 -17.67 -13.72 4.09
CA GLN A 71 -16.67 -13.56 3.03
C GLN A 71 -16.22 -12.10 2.89
N SER A 72 -17.17 -11.17 2.86
CA SER A 72 -16.89 -9.73 2.72
C SER A 72 -16.22 -9.15 3.96
N LEU A 73 -16.65 -9.57 5.16
CA LEU A 73 -16.09 -9.12 6.43
C LEU A 73 -14.64 -9.61 6.59
N VAL A 74 -14.39 -10.89 6.30
CA VAL A 74 -13.04 -11.48 6.34
C VAL A 74 -12.13 -10.81 5.30
N PHE A 75 -12.62 -10.57 4.08
CA PHE A 75 -11.87 -9.84 3.07
C PHE A 75 -11.44 -8.45 3.55
N LEU A 76 -12.35 -7.69 4.17
CA LEU A 76 -12.06 -6.37 4.71
C LEU A 76 -10.98 -6.42 5.81
N ILE A 77 -11.06 -7.39 6.74
CA ILE A 77 -10.04 -7.59 7.78
C ILE A 77 -8.66 -7.88 7.16
N ILE A 78 -8.61 -8.73 6.14
CA ILE A 78 -7.35 -9.07 5.44
C ILE A 78 -6.76 -7.84 4.77
N VAL A 79 -7.58 -7.03 4.10
CA VAL A 79 -7.12 -5.79 3.46
C VAL A 79 -6.48 -4.87 4.51
N PHE A 80 -7.12 -4.66 5.67
CA PHE A 80 -6.54 -3.85 6.74
C PHE A 80 -5.23 -4.44 7.27
N LEU A 81 -5.18 -5.75 7.52
CA LEU A 81 -3.96 -6.43 7.96
C LEU A 81 -2.82 -6.27 6.97
N VAL A 82 -3.08 -6.48 5.68
CA VAL A 82 -2.07 -6.35 4.63
C VAL A 82 -1.58 -4.90 4.52
N LEU A 83 -2.49 -3.93 4.55
CA LEU A 83 -2.13 -2.51 4.48
C LEU A 83 -1.28 -2.05 5.68
N ILE A 84 -1.63 -2.47 6.90
CA ILE A 84 -0.84 -2.13 8.10
C ILE A 84 0.53 -2.81 8.04
N SER A 85 0.56 -4.09 7.70
CA SER A 85 1.78 -4.90 7.68
C SER A 85 2.77 -4.40 6.61
N ILE A 86 2.29 -4.18 5.39
CA ILE A 86 3.13 -3.66 4.31
C ILE A 86 3.42 -2.17 4.51
N GLY A 87 2.48 -1.38 5.03
CA GLY A 87 2.71 0.03 5.35
C GLY A 87 3.89 0.19 6.29
N THR A 88 3.88 -0.52 7.43
CA THR A 88 4.97 -0.47 8.41
C THR A 88 6.30 -0.99 7.86
N LEU A 89 6.29 -2.02 7.01
CA LEU A 89 7.49 -2.52 6.35
C LEU A 89 8.04 -1.49 5.35
N SER A 90 7.16 -0.91 4.54
CA SER A 90 7.48 0.12 3.56
C SER A 90 8.06 1.35 4.25
N ASP A 91 7.50 1.80 5.37
CA ASP A 91 8.00 2.96 6.11
C ASP A 91 9.40 2.72 6.67
N LYS A 92 9.67 1.51 7.18
CA LYS A 92 11.01 1.11 7.61
C LYS A 92 12.01 1.11 6.46
N MET A 93 11.64 0.55 5.31
CA MET A 93 12.48 0.53 4.11
C MET A 93 12.71 1.95 3.59
N MET A 94 11.66 2.76 3.52
CA MET A 94 11.71 4.15 3.09
C MET A 94 12.63 4.99 3.97
N ASN A 95 12.53 4.82 5.29
CA ASN A 95 13.42 5.46 6.25
C ASN A 95 14.88 5.03 6.06
N LYS A 96 15.12 3.76 5.74
CA LYS A 96 16.47 3.24 5.45
C LYS A 96 17.05 3.77 4.14
N ILE A 97 16.22 3.89 3.10
CA ILE A 97 16.62 4.41 1.78
C ILE A 97 16.91 5.91 1.86
N THR A 98 16.09 6.65 2.59
CA THR A 98 16.17 8.12 2.68
C THR A 98 16.98 8.62 3.87
N ASN A 99 17.57 7.73 4.67
CA ASN A 99 18.26 8.07 5.93
C ASN A 99 17.39 8.94 6.87
N GLY A 100 16.07 8.74 6.85
CA GLY A 100 15.13 9.50 7.67
C GLY A 100 14.87 10.94 7.22
N MET A 101 15.23 11.33 5.99
CA MET A 101 14.89 12.65 5.45
C MET A 101 13.39 12.83 5.18
N LEU A 102 12.65 11.75 4.94
CA LEU A 102 11.20 11.86 4.73
C LEU A 102 10.46 11.89 6.07
N PRO A 103 9.47 12.79 6.23
CA PRO A 103 8.67 12.87 7.45
C PRO A 103 7.90 11.56 7.67
N ARG A 104 7.99 11.01 8.88
CA ARG A 104 7.13 9.90 9.32
C ARG A 104 5.75 10.48 9.64
N LYS A 105 4.72 9.99 8.96
CA LYS A 105 3.32 10.26 9.31
C LYS A 105 2.71 9.05 9.99
#